data_AF-A0AAV4FBR1-F1
#
_entry.id   AF-A0AAV4FBR1-F1
#
_cell.length_a   1.000
_cell.length_b   1.000
_cell.length_c   1.000
_cell.angle_alpha   90.00
_cell.angle_beta   90.00
_cell.angle_gamma   90.00
#
_symmetry.space_group_name_H-M   'P 1'
#
loop_
_entity.id
_entity.type
_entity.pdbx_description
1 polymer ?
#
loop_
_entity_poly.entity_id
_entity_poly.type
_entity_poly.pdbx_seq_one_letter_code
_entity_poly.pdbx_strand_id
1 'polypeptide(L)'
;MLYFSYTPQGLLVLFCLLPVNVWVANRQKVLLKKNLYLKDSRLTMMNEVLSGIKALKLYAWEKCFHDKVQETRAAEIAELLKIATLYVITGVCWTLAGFLVTLATFAAYVLSNPHNHLDPGTAFITLAIFNILKTPMDFMSSMISLGTQVNRIVLS
;
A
#
# COMPACT_ATOMS: atom_id res chain seq x y z
N MET A 1 -1.50 -22.35 34.31
CA MET A 1 -0.21 -22.25 33.60
C MET A 1 -0.21 -22.87 32.19
N LEU A 2 -1.23 -23.63 31.77
CA LEU A 2 -1.23 -24.28 30.44
C LEU A 2 -1.63 -23.35 29.27
N TYR A 3 -2.44 -22.31 29.49
CA TYR A 3 -2.88 -21.37 28.43
C TYR A 3 -1.77 -20.51 27.79
N PHE A 4 -0.58 -20.43 28.39
CA PHE A 4 0.49 -19.54 27.92
C PHE A 4 1.40 -20.16 26.85
N SER A 5 1.29 -21.47 26.57
CA SER A 5 2.15 -22.15 25.57
C SER A 5 1.61 -22.10 24.13
N TYR A 6 0.34 -21.74 23.90
CA TYR A 6 -0.32 -21.84 22.59
C TYR A 6 -0.39 -20.51 21.80
N THR A 7 0.07 -19.41 22.40
CA THR A 7 0.09 -18.06 21.81
C THR A 7 1.34 -17.67 20.99
N PRO A 8 2.49 -18.40 20.97
CA PRO A 8 3.68 -17.87 20.32
C PRO A 8 3.62 -17.89 18.79
N GLN A 9 2.84 -18.77 18.17
CA GLN A 9 2.79 -18.87 16.70
C GLN A 9 2.14 -17.64 16.05
N GLY A 10 1.03 -17.16 16.61
CA GLY A 10 0.38 -15.93 16.15
C GLY A 10 1.22 -14.67 16.41
N LEU A 11 1.97 -14.67 17.52
CA LEU A 11 2.90 -13.58 17.84
C LEU A 11 4.07 -13.53 16.84
N LEU A 12 4.62 -14.68 16.46
CA LEU A 12 5.77 -14.77 15.55
C LEU A 12 5.43 -14.27 14.14
N VAL A 13 4.23 -14.60 13.66
CA VAL A 13 3.67 -14.03 12.43
C VAL A 13 3.53 -12.51 12.54
N LEU A 14 2.99 -12.00 13.65
CA LEU A 14 2.80 -10.56 13.85
C LEU A 14 4.15 -9.81 13.81
N PHE A 15 5.18 -10.38 14.43
CA PHE A 15 6.54 -9.84 14.40
C PHE A 15 7.16 -9.88 13.00
N CYS A 16 6.89 -10.91 12.19
CA CYS A 16 7.34 -10.97 10.79
C CYS A 16 6.63 -9.94 9.89
N LEU A 17 5.37 -9.58 10.19
CA LEU A 17 4.60 -8.62 9.39
C LEU A 17 5.05 -7.17 9.61
N LEU A 18 5.56 -6.82 10.80
CA LEU A 18 6.03 -5.46 11.10
C LEU A 18 7.14 -4.94 10.16
N PRO A 19 8.28 -5.64 9.96
CA PRO A 19 9.35 -5.16 9.09
C PRO A 19 8.90 -5.06 7.62
N VAL A 20 8.04 -5.97 7.17
CA VAL A 20 7.46 -5.94 5.82
C VAL A 20 6.63 -4.67 5.62
N ASN A 21 5.76 -4.35 6.58
CA ASN A 21 4.95 -3.13 6.54
C ASN A 21 5.79 -1.85 6.54
N VAL A 22 6.83 -1.79 7.38
CA VAL A 22 7.75 -0.63 7.42
C VAL A 22 8.49 -0.46 6.10
N TRP A 23 8.96 -1.56 5.50
CA TRP A 23 9.66 -1.53 4.22
C TRP A 23 8.75 -1.05 3.08
N VAL A 24 7.54 -1.60 2.98
CA VAL A 24 6.53 -1.20 1.99
C VAL A 24 6.17 0.28 2.15
N ALA A 25 5.89 0.72 3.38
CA ALA A 25 5.54 2.11 3.67
C ALA A 25 6.66 3.09 3.26
N ASN A 26 7.92 2.74 3.49
CA ASN A 26 9.06 3.56 3.08
C ASN A 26 9.18 3.64 1.55
N ARG A 27 8.99 2.52 0.84
CA ARG A 27 9.00 2.51 -0.63
C ARG A 27 7.86 3.33 -1.22
N GLN A 28 6.65 3.21 -0.67
CA GLN A 28 5.50 4.03 -1.08
C GLN A 28 5.77 5.52 -0.90
N LYS A 29 6.34 5.93 0.25
CA LYS A 29 6.68 7.35 0.50
C LYS A 29 7.67 7.90 -0.53
N VAL A 30 8.70 7.14 -0.90
CA VAL A 30 9.70 7.57 -1.89
C VAL A 30 9.05 7.78 -3.26
N LEU A 31 8.24 6.82 -3.71
CA LEU A 31 7.56 6.92 -5.00
C LEU A 31 6.52 8.05 -5.03
N LEU A 32 5.75 8.22 -3.95
CA LEU A 32 4.79 9.31 -3.81
C LEU A 32 5.48 10.68 -3.85
N LYS A 33 6.60 10.84 -3.14
CA LYS A 33 7.39 12.09 -3.17
C LYS A 33 7.89 12.39 -4.59
N LYS A 34 8.35 11.37 -5.32
CA LYS A 34 8.80 11.53 -6.71
C LYS A 34 7.65 11.92 -7.64
N ASN A 35 6.47 11.32 -7.47
CA ASN A 35 5.28 11.68 -8.23
C ASN A 35 4.84 13.12 -7.95
N LEU A 36 4.85 13.55 -6.69
CA LEU A 36 4.52 14.93 -6.31
C LEU A 36 5.46 15.95 -6.96
N TYR A 37 6.77 15.66 -7.00
CA TYR A 37 7.75 16.52 -7.67
C TYR A 37 7.47 16.66 -9.18
N LEU A 38 7.20 15.55 -9.88
CA LEU A 38 6.86 15.58 -11.30
C LEU A 38 5.56 16.33 -11.57
N LYS A 39 4.56 16.14 -10.70
CA LYS A 39 3.28 16.84 -10.78
C LYS A 39 3.44 18.35 -10.58
N ASP A 40 4.26 18.77 -9.63
CA ASP A 40 4.55 20.19 -9.36
C ASP A 40 5.30 20.83 -10.55
N SER A 41 6.32 20.15 -11.09
CA SER A 41 7.02 20.60 -12.30
C SER A 41 6.09 20.79 -13.50
N ARG A 42 5.16 19.85 -13.74
CA ARG A 42 4.13 19.98 -14.79
C ARG A 42 3.23 21.19 -14.57
N LEU A 43 2.80 21.43 -13.33
CA LEU A 43 1.92 22.55 -13.00
C LEU A 43 2.62 23.89 -13.18
N THR A 44 3.87 24.01 -12.76
CA THR A 44 4.69 25.21 -12.98
C THR A 44 4.87 25.49 -14.47
N MET A 45 5.20 24.48 -15.27
CA MET A 45 5.34 24.62 -16.72
C MET A 45 4.02 25.04 -17.39
N MET A 46 2.89 24.47 -16.97
CA MET A 46 1.59 24.91 -17.48
C MET A 46 1.28 26.37 -17.12
N ASN A 47 1.68 26.81 -15.92
CA ASN A 47 1.47 28.19 -15.49
C ASN A 47 2.32 29.18 -16.32
N GLU A 48 3.58 28.84 -16.60
CA GLU A 48 4.46 29.61 -17.50
C GLU A 48 3.87 29.73 -18.91
N VAL A 49 3.35 28.63 -19.46
CA VAL A 49 2.69 28.61 -20.78
C VAL A 49 1.46 29.52 -20.81
N LEU A 50 0.63 29.48 -19.76
CA LEU A 50 -0.56 30.33 -19.66
C LEU A 50 -0.20 31.82 -19.56
N SER A 51 0.83 32.15 -18.78
CA SER A 51 1.34 33.52 -18.64
C SER A 51 1.91 34.06 -19.96
N GLY A 52 2.60 33.21 -20.73
CA GLY A 52 3.26 33.55 -22.00
C GLY A 52 2.47 33.27 -23.28
N ILE A 53 1.17 32.96 -23.20
CA ILE A 53 0.43 32.34 -24.32
C ILE A 53 0.40 33.17 -25.62
N LYS A 54 0.36 34.50 -25.50
CA LYS A 54 0.38 35.41 -26.67
C LYS A 54 1.70 35.31 -27.44
N ALA A 55 2.83 35.24 -26.74
CA ALA A 55 4.15 35.09 -27.36
C ALA A 55 4.29 33.70 -28.00
N LEU A 56 3.85 32.63 -27.32
CA LEU A 56 3.87 31.27 -27.89
C LEU A 56 3.12 31.18 -29.22
N LYS A 57 1.94 31.80 -29.32
CA LYS A 57 1.15 31.82 -30.56
C LYS A 57 1.81 32.65 -31.65
N LEU A 58 2.41 33.80 -31.30
CA LEU A 58 3.07 34.69 -32.26
C LEU A 58 4.29 34.02 -32.92
N TYR A 59 4.99 33.14 -32.19
CA TYR A 59 6.13 32.37 -32.67
C TYR A 59 5.80 30.93 -33.11
N ALA A 60 4.53 30.53 -33.08
CA ALA A 60 4.07 29.15 -33.37
C ALA A 60 4.81 28.05 -32.54
N TRP A 61 5.21 28.37 -31.31
CA TRP A 61 5.93 27.44 -30.40
C TRP A 61 5.02 26.49 -29.60
N GLU A 62 3.71 26.57 -29.81
CA GLU A 62 2.70 25.76 -29.12
C GLU A 62 2.96 24.26 -29.20
N LYS A 63 3.41 23.75 -30.35
CA LYS A 63 3.72 22.33 -30.52
C LYS A 63 4.93 21.88 -29.70
N CYS A 64 5.97 22.70 -29.65
CA CYS A 64 7.18 22.40 -28.88
C CYS A 64 6.88 22.31 -27.37
N PHE A 65 6.09 23.25 -26.84
CA PHE A 65 5.64 23.22 -25.44
C PHE A 65 4.67 22.06 -25.17
N HIS A 66 3.77 21.75 -26.09
CA HIS A 66 2.89 20.58 -25.98
C HIS A 66 3.70 19.29 -25.84
N ASP A 67 4.72 19.10 -26.68
CA ASP A 67 5.56 17.91 -26.65
C ASP A 67 6.38 17.82 -25.35
N LYS A 68 6.84 18.97 -24.81
CA LYS A 68 7.52 19.02 -23.51
C LYS A 68 6.61 18.64 -22.33
N VAL A 69 5.36 19.10 -22.35
CA VAL A 69 4.36 18.71 -21.34
C VAL A 69 4.01 17.23 -21.46
N GLN A 70 3.90 16.70 -22.69
CA GLN A 70 3.69 15.27 -22.96
C GLN A 70 4.84 14.42 -22.39
N GLU A 71 6.09 14.81 -22.59
CA GLU A 71 7.26 14.12 -22.03
C GLU A 71 7.19 14.04 -20.51
N THR A 72 6.88 15.16 -19.85
CA THR A 72 6.74 15.24 -18.39
C THR A 72 5.59 14.36 -17.89
N ARG A 73 4.47 14.35 -18.61
CA ARG A 73 3.31 13.50 -18.32
C ARG A 73 3.63 12.03 -18.46
N ALA A 74 4.39 11.63 -19.48
CA ALA A 74 4.82 10.24 -19.67
C ALA A 74 5.66 9.76 -18.48
N ALA A 75 6.57 10.61 -17.98
CA ALA A 75 7.35 10.32 -16.77
C ALA A 75 6.46 10.20 -15.51
N GLU A 76 5.45 11.07 -15.35
CA GLU A 76 4.47 10.99 -14.25
C GLU A 76 3.70 9.66 -14.28
N ILE A 77 3.21 9.25 -15.45
CA ILE A 77 2.48 8.00 -15.65
C ILE A 77 3.38 6.79 -15.35
N ALA A 78 4.64 6.81 -15.79
CA ALA A 78 5.58 5.74 -15.50
C ALA A 78 5.82 5.55 -13.99
N GLU A 79 5.88 6.64 -13.22
CA GLU A 79 5.98 6.56 -11.75
C GLU A 79 4.66 6.10 -11.11
N LEU A 80 3.51 6.53 -11.62
CA LEU A 80 2.19 6.02 -11.16
C LEU A 80 2.05 4.52 -11.40
N LEU A 81 2.54 3.99 -12.52
CA LEU A 81 2.53 2.56 -12.80
C LEU A 81 3.40 1.77 -11.81
N LYS A 82 4.53 2.33 -11.37
CA LYS A 82 5.36 1.72 -10.32
C LYS A 82 4.64 1.69 -8.99
N ILE A 83 3.93 2.77 -8.63
CA ILE A 83 3.11 2.83 -7.41
C ILE A 83 1.99 1.79 -7.47
N ALA A 84 1.26 1.73 -8.59
CA ALA A 84 0.17 0.78 -8.79
C ALA A 84 0.67 -0.67 -8.72
N THR A 85 1.78 -0.98 -9.39
CA THR A 85 2.41 -2.31 -9.34
C THR A 85 2.80 -2.68 -7.91
N LEU A 86 3.39 -1.75 -7.15
CA LEU A 86 3.75 -1.98 -5.74
C LEU A 86 2.50 -2.22 -4.88
N TYR A 87 1.40 -1.52 -5.13
CA TYR A 87 0.14 -1.72 -4.43
C TYR A 87 -0.43 -3.12 -4.68
N VAL A 88 -0.44 -3.56 -5.94
CA VAL A 88 -0.90 -4.92 -6.32
C VAL A 88 -0.03 -5.99 -5.66
N ILE A 89 1.30 -5.87 -5.75
CA ILE A 89 2.24 -6.83 -5.13
C ILE A 89 2.03 -6.90 -3.62
N THR A 90 1.89 -5.74 -2.97
CA THR A 90 1.65 -5.65 -1.52
C THR A 90 0.32 -6.31 -1.15
N GLY A 91 -0.75 -6.05 -1.92
CA GLY A 91 -2.06 -6.66 -1.69
C GLY A 91 -2.02 -8.18 -1.83
N VAL A 92 -1.38 -8.71 -2.88
CA VAL A 92 -1.19 -10.16 -3.07
C VAL A 92 -0.40 -10.76 -1.91
N CYS A 93 0.68 -10.10 -1.48
CA CYS A 93 1.51 -10.56 -0.38
C CYS A 93 0.71 -10.62 0.95
N TRP A 94 -0.13 -9.62 1.21
CA TRP A 94 -1.02 -9.61 2.38
C TRP A 94 -2.09 -10.71 2.34
N THR A 95 -2.65 -10.99 1.16
CA THR A 95 -3.60 -12.08 0.98
C THR A 95 -2.92 -13.43 1.23
N LEU A 96 -1.77 -13.67 0.61
CA LEU A 96 -0.97 -14.88 0.81
C LEU A 96 -0.53 -15.06 2.27
N ALA A 97 -0.12 -13.99 2.94
CA ALA A 97 0.20 -14.01 4.36
C ALA A 97 -1.00 -14.47 5.19
N GLY A 98 -2.20 -13.97 4.89
CA GLY A 98 -3.44 -14.43 5.54
C GLY A 98 -3.64 -15.94 5.42
N PHE A 99 -3.50 -16.49 4.20
CA PHE A 99 -3.59 -17.93 3.97
C PHE A 99 -2.53 -18.73 4.73
N LEU A 100 -1.27 -18.29 4.73
CA LEU A 100 -0.19 -18.96 5.45
C LEU A 100 -0.42 -18.97 6.96
N VAL A 101 -0.98 -17.89 7.51
CA VAL A 101 -1.31 -17.79 8.94
C VAL A 101 -2.42 -18.77 9.31
N THR A 102 -3.46 -18.85 8.49
CA THR A 102 -4.53 -19.82 8.75
C THR A 102 -4.02 -21.25 8.64
N LEU A 103 -3.21 -21.54 7.63
CA LEU A 103 -2.57 -22.85 7.44
C LEU A 103 -1.69 -23.22 8.65
N ALA A 104 -0.84 -22.29 9.11
CA ALA A 104 0.01 -22.49 10.27
C ALA A 104 -0.79 -22.70 11.56
N THR A 105 -1.92 -21.99 11.72
CA THR A 105 -2.80 -22.11 12.89
C THR A 105 -3.50 -23.47 12.91
N PHE A 106 -4.00 -23.93 11.77
CA PHE A 106 -4.60 -25.25 11.65
C PHE A 106 -3.57 -26.38 11.79
N ALA A 107 -2.38 -26.23 11.20
CA ALA A 107 -1.28 -27.18 11.38
C ALA A 107 -0.88 -27.30 12.86
N ALA A 108 -0.76 -26.17 13.57
CA ALA A 108 -0.47 -26.16 15.00
C ALA A 108 -1.59 -26.80 15.82
N TYR A 109 -2.86 -26.57 15.48
CA TYR A 109 -4.01 -27.17 16.17
C TYR A 109 -4.03 -28.70 16.05
N VAL A 110 -3.79 -29.24 14.84
CA VAL A 110 -3.74 -30.70 14.61
C VAL A 110 -2.54 -31.33 15.33
N LEU A 111 -1.37 -30.69 15.28
CA LEU A 111 -0.15 -31.20 15.90
C LEU A 111 -0.18 -31.16 17.44
N SER A 112 -0.99 -30.28 18.03
CA SER A 112 -1.00 -30.08 19.49
C SER A 112 -1.79 -31.13 20.27
N ASN A 113 -2.74 -31.87 19.65
CA ASN A 113 -3.51 -32.91 20.34
C ASN A 113 -3.95 -34.03 19.38
N PRO A 114 -3.58 -35.31 19.62
CA PRO A 114 -3.96 -36.44 18.77
C PRO A 114 -5.47 -36.75 18.69
N HIS A 115 -6.28 -36.17 19.59
CA HIS A 115 -7.74 -36.33 19.61
C HIS A 115 -8.51 -35.12 19.02
N ASN A 116 -7.81 -34.05 18.66
CA ASN A 116 -8.44 -32.89 18.02
C ASN A 116 -8.59 -33.17 16.52
N HIS A 117 -9.77 -33.62 16.11
CA HIS A 117 -10.14 -33.62 14.70
C HIS A 117 -10.56 -32.21 14.29
N LEU A 118 -9.84 -31.67 13.31
CA LEU A 118 -10.13 -30.37 12.75
C LEU A 118 -11.32 -30.50 11.81
N ASP A 119 -12.52 -30.16 12.30
CA ASP A 119 -13.74 -30.18 11.48
C ASP A 119 -13.65 -29.10 10.38
N PRO A 120 -13.86 -29.48 9.10
CA PRO A 120 -13.83 -28.52 8.00
C PRO A 120 -14.78 -27.34 8.21
N GLY A 121 -15.94 -27.54 8.84
CA GLY A 121 -16.89 -26.47 9.13
C GLY A 121 -16.30 -25.39 10.03
N THR A 122 -15.64 -25.79 11.11
CA THR A 122 -14.96 -24.85 12.02
C THR A 122 -13.80 -24.13 11.33
N ALA A 123 -13.06 -24.80 10.45
CA ALA A 123 -11.96 -24.20 9.69
C ALA A 123 -12.44 -23.11 8.72
N PHE A 124 -13.46 -23.41 7.92
CA PHE A 124 -14.00 -22.47 6.95
C PHE A 124 -14.66 -21.26 7.61
N ILE A 125 -15.41 -21.47 8.72
CA ILE A 125 -16.02 -20.37 9.49
C ILE A 125 -14.93 -19.45 10.06
N THR A 126 -13.87 -20.02 10.64
CA THR A 126 -12.77 -19.23 11.22
C THR A 126 -12.05 -18.41 10.15
N LEU A 127 -11.76 -19.01 8.98
CA LEU A 127 -11.17 -18.32 7.84
C LEU A 127 -12.06 -17.17 7.34
N ALA A 128 -13.37 -17.41 7.25
CA ALA A 128 -14.34 -16.40 6.82
C ALA A 128 -14.39 -15.21 7.79
N ILE A 129 -14.41 -15.46 9.10
CA ILE A 129 -14.39 -14.41 10.13
C ILE A 129 -13.09 -13.59 10.04
N PHE A 130 -11.93 -14.23 9.88
CA PHE A 130 -10.66 -13.52 9.72
C PHE A 130 -10.63 -12.63 8.47
N ASN A 131 -11.13 -13.13 7.33
CA ASN A 131 -11.19 -12.34 6.10
C ASN A 131 -12.14 -11.13 6.22
N ILE A 132 -13.28 -11.29 6.90
CA ILE A 132 -14.22 -10.18 7.13
C ILE A 132 -13.64 -9.15 8.11
N LEU A 133 -12.90 -9.58 9.15
CA LEU A 133 -12.29 -8.69 10.14
C LEU A 133 -11.08 -7.91 9.60
N LYS A 134 -10.41 -8.44 8.57
CA LYS A 134 -9.23 -7.82 7.98
C LYS A 134 -9.53 -6.48 7.32
N THR A 135 -10.62 -6.40 6.58
CA THR A 135 -11.07 -5.19 5.87
C THR A 135 -11.24 -3.97 6.80
N PRO A 136 -12.00 -4.03 7.92
CA PRO A 136 -12.12 -2.89 8.83
C PRO A 136 -10.81 -2.55 9.54
N MET A 137 -9.95 -3.53 9.83
CA MET A 137 -8.62 -3.28 10.42
C MET A 137 -7.71 -2.48 9.47
N ASP A 138 -7.68 -2.83 8.18
CA ASP A 138 -6.92 -2.11 7.16
C ASP A 138 -7.44 -0.68 6.99
N PHE A 139 -8.76 -0.51 7.08
CA PHE A 139 -9.41 0.81 7.03
C PHE A 139 -9.02 1.68 8.24
N MET A 140 -9.02 1.10 9.45
CA MET A 140 -8.58 1.81 10.66
C MET A 140 -7.12 2.22 10.61
N SER A 141 -6.23 1.33 10.15
CA SER A 141 -4.80 1.63 9.98
C SER A 141 -4.57 2.78 9.00
N SER A 142 -5.34 2.80 7.90
CA SER A 142 -5.30 3.86 6.90
C SER A 142 -5.76 5.22 7.46
N MET A 143 -6.80 5.23 8.30
CA MET A 143 -7.27 6.46 8.96
C MET A 143 -6.25 7.03 9.95
N ILE A 144 -5.55 6.18 10.70
CA ILE A 144 -4.46 6.61 11.60
C ILE A 144 -3.32 7.23 10.80
N SER A 145 -2.92 6.60 9.70
CA SER A 145 -1.91 7.12 8.78
C SER A 145 -2.31 8.50 8.23
N LEU A 146 -3.57 8.67 7.80
CA LEU A 146 -4.09 9.95 7.32
C LEU A 146 -4.01 11.04 8.41
N GLY A 147 -4.44 10.72 9.64
CA GLY A 147 -4.36 11.65 10.77
C GLY A 147 -2.92 12.09 11.08
N THR A 148 -1.95 11.17 11.05
CA THR A 148 -0.53 11.52 11.28
C THR A 148 0.06 12.36 10.15
N GLN A 149 -0.41 12.21 8.91
CA GLN A 149 0.02 13.01 7.77
C GLN A 149 -0.54 14.43 7.85
N VAL A 150 -1.82 14.58 8.20
CA VAL A 150 -2.44 15.91 8.41
C VAL A 150 -1.75 16.67 9.54
N ASN A 151 -1.48 16.02 10.67
CA ASN A 151 -0.79 16.66 11.78
C ASN A 151 0.63 17.14 11.42
N ARG A 152 1.31 16.41 10.53
CA ARG A 152 2.66 16.80 10.06
C ARG A 152 2.64 18.00 9.10
N ILE A 153 1.54 18.22 8.36
CA ILE A 153 1.37 19.36 7.46
C ILE A 153 0.93 20.61 8.23
N VAL A 154 0.16 20.47 9.31
CA VAL A 154 -0.28 21.60 10.14
C VAL A 154 0.86 22.16 11.01
N LEU A 155 1.88 21.35 11.31
CA LEU A 155 3.04 21.72 12.13
C LEU A 155 4.27 22.18 11.32
N SER A 156 4.17 22.30 9.99
CA SER A 156 5.22 22.81 9.09
C SER A 156 4.81 24.13 8.46
#